data_AF-A0A969N619-F1
#
_entry.id   AF-A0A969N619-F1
#
_cell.length_a   1.000
_cell.length_b   1.000
_cell.length_c   1.000
_cell.angle_alpha   90.00
_cell.angle_beta   90.00
_cell.angle_gamma   90.00
#
_symmetry.space_group_name_H-M   'P 1'
#
loop_
_entity.id
_entity.type
_entity.pdbx_description
1 polymer ?
#
loop_
_entity_poly.entity_id
_entity_poly.type
_entity_poly.pdbx_seq_one_letter_code
_entity_poly.pdbx_strand_id
1 'polypeptide(L)' 'MPEVLFKIDLTKPMAEQEMPGHNRWHPDIPAVVSVNPGDFFRIECKDWTDGQIKNNDDPSDVRDVNLKVVHV' A
#
# COMPACT_ATOMS: atom_id res chain seq x y z
N MET A 1 8.61 2.63 20.37
CA MET A 1 8.63 2.54 18.89
C MET A 1 7.91 3.77 18.35
N PRO A 2 8.32 4.32 17.19
CA PRO A 2 7.61 5.45 16.59
C PRO A 2 6.15 5.10 16.28
N GLU A 3 5.28 6.10 16.32
CA GLU A 3 3.87 5.98 16.01
C GLU A 3 3.67 5.52 14.55
N VAL A 4 2.68 4.65 14.32
CA VAL A 4 2.29 4.24 12.96
C VAL A 4 1.17 5.14 12.49
N LEU A 5 1.49 6.05 11.57
CA LEU A 5 0.56 7.05 11.05
C LEU A 5 -0.25 6.55 9.85
N PHE A 6 0.24 5.50 9.19
CA PHE A 6 -0.44 4.86 8.07
C PHE A 6 -0.37 3.34 8.27
N LYS A 7 -1.53 2.75 8.59
CA LYS A 7 -1.66 1.33 8.92
C LYS A 7 -2.16 0.55 7.72
N ILE A 8 -1.71 -0.69 7.59
CA ILE A 8 -2.13 -1.60 6.52
C ILE A 8 -2.79 -2.85 7.10
N ASP A 9 -3.99 -3.14 6.61
CA ASP A 9 -4.63 -4.45 6.73
C ASP A 9 -4.29 -5.28 5.48
N LEU A 10 -3.42 -6.27 5.64
CA LEU A 10 -2.98 -7.13 4.54
C LEU A 10 -4.12 -7.98 3.94
N THR A 11 -5.25 -8.13 4.65
CA THR A 11 -6.42 -8.88 4.17
C THR A 11 -7.31 -8.07 3.22
N LYS A 12 -7.11 -6.76 3.13
CA LYS A 12 -7.90 -5.85 2.28
C LYS A 12 -7.09 -5.31 1.09
N PRO A 13 -7.72 -5.05 -0.06
CA PRO A 13 -7.13 -4.25 -1.14
C PRO A 13 -6.72 -2.85 -0.65
N MET A 14 -5.74 -2.21 -1.31
CA MET A 14 -5.31 -0.85 -0.94
C MET A 14 -6.45 0.18 -0.99
N ALA A 15 -7.37 0.02 -1.95
CA ALA A 15 -8.54 0.91 -2.10
C ALA A 15 -9.56 0.79 -0.96
N GLU A 16 -9.49 -0.28 -0.15
CA GLU A 16 -10.42 -0.57 0.95
C GLU A 16 -9.78 -0.42 2.34
N GLN A 17 -8.56 0.12 2.40
CA GLN A 17 -7.92 0.48 3.66
C GLN A 17 -8.70 1.58 4.37
N GLU A 18 -8.55 1.69 5.70
CA GLU A 18 -9.11 2.80 6.48
C GLU A 18 -8.61 4.15 5.94
N MET A 19 -7.33 4.20 5.57
CA MET A 19 -6.73 5.30 4.81
C MET A 19 -6.26 4.74 3.46
N PRO A 20 -7.03 4.93 2.38
CA PRO A 20 -6.64 4.45 1.06
C PRO A 20 -5.32 5.06 0.61
N GLY A 21 -4.41 4.21 0.11
CA GLY A 21 -3.23 4.65 -0.61
C GLY A 21 -3.55 5.11 -2.04
N HIS A 22 -2.52 5.42 -2.81
CA HIS A 22 -2.66 5.79 -4.22
C HIS A 22 -1.62 5.05 -5.06
N ASN A 23 -2.01 4.66 -6.28
CA ASN A 23 -1.12 4.00 -7.23
C ASN A 23 -0.77 4.87 -8.45
N ARG A 24 -1.13 6.15 -8.41
CA ARG A 24 -0.83 7.16 -9.42
C ARG A 24 -0.36 8.43 -8.74
N TRP A 25 0.36 9.25 -9.50
CA TRP A 25 0.73 10.59 -9.08
C TRP A 25 -0.21 11.58 -9.75
N HIS A 26 -0.88 12.39 -8.92
CA HIS A 26 -1.73 13.48 -9.38
C HIS A 26 -1.70 14.58 -8.30
N PRO A 27 -1.59 15.86 -8.68
CA PRO A 27 -1.48 16.96 -7.71
C PRO A 27 -2.69 17.10 -6.79
N ASP A 28 -3.85 16.62 -7.24
CA ASP A 28 -5.11 16.71 -6.47
C ASP A 28 -5.31 15.54 -5.48
N ILE A 29 -4.34 14.62 -5.35
CA ILE A 29 -4.43 13.57 -4.34
C ILE A 29 -4.27 14.22 -2.95
N PRO A 30 -5.26 14.07 -2.05
CA PRO A 30 -5.16 14.67 -0.73
C PRO A 30 -4.09 13.99 0.13
N ALA A 31 -3.44 14.77 1.00
CA ALA A 31 -2.56 14.21 2.00
C ALA A 31 -3.36 13.37 3.01
N VAL A 32 -2.90 12.14 3.28
CA VAL A 32 -3.53 11.27 4.29
C VAL A 32 -3.15 11.68 5.72
N VAL A 33 -1.96 12.26 5.91
CA VAL A 33 -1.43 12.72 7.19
C VAL A 33 -0.49 13.90 6.97
N SER A 34 -0.42 14.82 7.95
CA SER A 34 0.56 15.91 8.04
C SER A 34 1.41 15.74 9.30
N VAL A 35 2.70 16.07 9.22
CA VAL A 35 3.67 15.97 10.32
C VAL A 35 4.50 17.25 10.42
N ASN A 36 5.14 17.49 11.56
CA ASN A 36 6.04 18.61 11.77
C ASN A 36 7.49 18.25 11.39
N PRO A 37 8.32 19.24 11.02
CA PRO A 37 9.75 19.02 10.85
C PRO A 37 10.40 18.43 12.11
N GLY A 38 11.10 17.30 11.96
CA GLY A 38 11.75 16.59 13.06
C GLY A 38 10.93 15.44 13.66
N ASP A 39 9.68 15.24 13.22
CA ASP A 39 8.88 14.10 13.67
C ASP A 39 9.46 12.78 13.14
N PHE A 40 9.41 11.75 13.99
CA PHE A 40 9.77 10.37 13.65
C PHE A 40 8.54 9.49 13.75
N PHE A 41 8.19 8.82 12.65
CA PHE A 41 7.00 7.99 12.55
C PHE A 41 7.28 6.78 11.65
N ARG A 42 6.29 5.88 11.59
CA ARG A 42 6.30 4.69 10.74
C ARG A 42 5.11 4.75 9.77
N ILE A 43 5.36 4.24 8.58
CA ILE A 43 4.36 3.96 7.55
C ILE A 43 4.46 2.46 7.29
N GLU A 44 3.33 1.77 7.32
CA GLU A 44 3.23 0.39 6.87
C GLU A 44 2.96 0.39 5.36
N CYS A 45 3.58 -0.56 4.65
CA CYS A 45 3.39 -0.71 3.22
C CYS A 45 2.79 -2.08 2.92
N LYS A 46 1.96 -2.15 1.89
CA LYS A 46 1.57 -3.41 1.28
C LYS A 46 2.59 -3.80 0.23
N ASP A 47 2.62 -5.07 -0.18
CA ASP A 47 3.38 -5.43 -1.37
C ASP A 47 2.81 -4.69 -2.59
N TRP A 48 3.69 -4.34 -3.53
CA TRP A 48 3.34 -3.54 -4.70
C TRP A 48 2.25 -4.13 -5.60
N THR A 49 1.99 -5.44 -5.51
CA THR A 49 0.98 -6.15 -6.30
C THR A 49 -0.39 -6.18 -5.64
N ASP A 50 -0.57 -5.52 -4.49
CA ASP A 50 -1.81 -5.57 -3.71
C ASP A 50 -2.16 -6.99 -3.22
N GLY A 51 -1.14 -7.81 -2.95
CA GLY A 51 -1.28 -9.16 -2.41
C GLY A 51 -1.66 -10.21 -3.43
N GLN A 52 -1.45 -9.96 -4.73
CA GLN A 52 -1.76 -10.92 -5.80
C GLN A 52 -0.87 -12.17 -5.73
N ILE A 53 0.42 -12.00 -5.38
CA ILE A 53 1.39 -13.10 -5.31
C ILE A 53 1.25 -13.87 -3.99
N LYS A 54 1.19 -15.21 -4.07
CA LYS A 54 0.98 -16.10 -2.94
C LYS A 54 2.25 -16.86 -2.62
N ASN A 55 2.40 -17.22 -1.36
CA ASN A 55 3.45 -18.13 -0.93
C ASN A 55 2.97 -19.57 -1.16
N ASN A 56 3.18 -20.07 -2.36
CA ASN A 56 2.86 -21.43 -2.78
C ASN A 56 3.88 -21.90 -3.86
N ASP A 57 3.75 -23.14 -4.32
CA ASP A 57 4.62 -23.73 -5.34
C ASP A 57 4.03 -23.61 -6.76
N ASP A 58 3.16 -22.62 -7.02
CA ASP A 58 2.51 -22.40 -8.32
C ASP A 58 2.82 -21.01 -8.88
N PRO A 59 3.61 -20.88 -9.96
CA PRO A 59 4.00 -19.59 -10.53
C PRO A 59 2.90 -18.91 -11.36
N SER A 60 1.69 -19.49 -11.44
CA SER A 60 0.61 -18.96 -12.27
C SER A 60 0.18 -17.55 -11.85
N ASP A 61 0.29 -17.21 -10.57
CA ASP A 61 -0.01 -15.86 -10.06
C ASP A 61 0.97 -14.79 -10.58
N VAL A 62 2.25 -15.13 -10.78
CA VAL A 62 3.24 -14.26 -11.43
C VAL A 62 2.90 -14.07 -12.90
N ARG A 63 2.44 -15.12 -13.60
CA ARG A 63 2.03 -15.03 -15.02
C ARG A 63 0.81 -14.12 -15.19
N ASP A 64 -0.16 -14.27 -14.31
CA ASP A 64 -1.50 -13.67 -14.45
C ASP A 64 -1.68 -12.37 -13.65
N VAL A 65 -0.63 -11.86 -13.02
CA VAL A 65 -0.66 -10.63 -12.20
C VAL A 65 -1.21 -9.44 -12.98
N ASN A 66 -2.17 -8.72 -12.38
CA ASN A 66 -2.72 -7.50 -12.95
C ASN A 66 -1.79 -6.31 -12.69
N LEU A 67 -0.91 -6.03 -13.65
CA LEU A 67 0.04 -4.92 -13.60
C LEU A 67 -0.60 -3.53 -13.76
N LYS A 68 -1.91 -3.40 -13.97
CA LYS A 68 -2.57 -2.08 -14.01
C LYS A 68 -2.74 -1.47 -12.61
N VAL A 69 -2.69 -2.29 -11.56
CA VAL A 69 -2.92 -1.87 -10.17
C VAL A 69 -1.64 -1.38 -9.49
N VAL A 70 -0.46 -1.83 -9.94
CA VAL A 70 0.80 -1.47 -9.30
C VAL A 70 1.14 0.02 -9.46
N HIS A 71 1.89 0.64 -8.56
CA HIS A 71 2.32 0.16 -7.23
C HIS A 71 1.34 0.71 -6.21
N VAL A 72 0.85 -0.13 -5.29
CA VAL A 72 -0.06 0.32 -4.22
C VAL A 72 0.68 0.68 -2.93
#